data_AF-A0A370Q343-F1
#
_entry.id   AF-A0A370Q343-F1
#
_cell.length_a   1.000
_cell.length_b   1.000
_cell.length_c   1.000
_cell.angle_alpha   90.00
_cell.angle_beta   90.00
_cell.angle_gamma   90.00
#
_symmetry.space_group_name_H-M   'P 1'
#
loop_
_entity.id
_entity.type
_entity.pdbx_description
1 polymer ?
#
loop_
_entity_poly.entity_id
_entity_poly.type
_entity_poly.pdbx_seq_one_letter_code
_entity_poly.pdbx_strand_id
1 'polypeptide(L)'
;MERTNNIPREQRKIKELAREYEEKGFQVFIEPERNLLPDFLKDYHPDLILKKGELNIVVEVKTSETIKNSQYLKELSAKINSLENWKFELVITNPRVKDNLINNKFQEFSLIEIENRLNKVSNSIDKNFLEPYFLYAWSLFEASSRAILKADQPKAERKLNPTANIKQLYSYGIIGRIDYEWLNKISQIRNHIVHGHSIQKSEIKEKDLNKLIRMTEDFIKEIK
;
A
#
# COMPACT_ATOMS: atom_id res chain seq x y z
N MET A 1 -28.45 -7.92 -14.22
CA MET A 1 -27.25 -7.57 -13.44
C MET A 1 -27.49 -6.20 -12.82
N GLU A 2 -27.57 -6.18 -11.50
CA GLU A 2 -27.87 -5.00 -10.67
C GLU A 2 -26.85 -3.89 -10.87
N ARG A 3 -27.30 -2.64 -10.77
CA ARG A 3 -26.43 -1.46 -10.71
C ARG A 3 -25.59 -1.57 -9.45
N THR A 4 -24.30 -1.86 -9.58
CA THR A 4 -23.36 -1.69 -8.47
C THR A 4 -23.23 -0.19 -8.25
N ASN A 5 -23.95 0.36 -7.28
CA ASN A 5 -23.81 1.77 -6.94
C ASN A 5 -22.38 2.01 -6.45
N ASN A 6 -21.58 2.69 -7.27
CA ASN A 6 -20.23 3.10 -6.91
C ASN A 6 -20.26 3.94 -5.63
N ILE A 7 -19.35 3.65 -4.71
CA ILE A 7 -19.29 4.41 -3.45
C ILE A 7 -18.74 5.82 -3.69
N PRO A 8 -19.01 6.82 -2.81
CA PRO A 8 -18.68 8.23 -3.06
C PRO A 8 -17.21 8.49 -3.45
N ARG A 9 -16.30 7.65 -3.00
CA ARG A 9 -14.87 7.72 -3.32
C ARG A 9 -14.55 7.33 -4.76
N GLU A 10 -15.21 6.29 -5.27
CA GLU A 10 -15.08 5.84 -6.66
C GLU A 10 -15.64 6.93 -7.58
N GLN A 11 -16.82 7.45 -7.27
CA GLN A 11 -17.45 8.56 -8.00
C GLN A 11 -16.55 9.80 -8.11
N ARG A 12 -15.86 10.18 -7.03
CA ARG A 12 -14.89 11.29 -7.08
C ARG A 12 -13.73 11.00 -8.01
N LYS A 13 -13.16 9.79 -7.96
CA LYS A 13 -12.01 9.42 -8.81
C LYS A 13 -12.41 9.23 -10.27
N ILE A 14 -13.61 8.73 -10.56
CA ILE A 14 -14.18 8.67 -11.92
C ILE A 14 -14.18 10.08 -12.54
N LYS A 15 -14.69 11.08 -11.81
CA LYS A 15 -14.71 12.47 -12.28
C LYS A 15 -13.32 13.09 -12.45
N GLU A 16 -12.38 12.78 -11.56
CA GLU A 16 -10.99 13.22 -11.66
C GLU A 16 -10.32 12.61 -12.91
N LEU A 17 -10.44 11.30 -13.12
CA LEU A 17 -9.90 10.62 -14.28
C LEU A 17 -10.50 11.11 -15.59
N ALA A 18 -11.81 11.37 -15.61
CA ALA A 18 -12.47 11.89 -16.80
C ALA A 18 -11.82 13.21 -17.24
N ARG A 19 -11.63 14.15 -16.32
CA ARG A 19 -10.94 15.42 -16.61
C ARG A 19 -9.49 15.22 -17.06
N GLU A 20 -8.72 14.37 -16.36
CA GLU A 20 -7.34 14.09 -16.72
C GLU A 20 -7.21 13.51 -18.15
N TYR A 21 -8.16 12.67 -18.57
CA TYR A 21 -8.14 12.06 -19.89
C TYR A 21 -8.67 13.01 -20.98
N GLU A 22 -9.66 13.84 -20.68
CA GLU A 22 -10.10 14.93 -21.55
C GLU A 22 -8.93 15.90 -21.85
N GLU A 23 -8.18 16.31 -20.83
CA GLU A 23 -6.98 17.15 -20.97
C GLU A 23 -5.89 16.49 -21.84
N LYS A 24 -5.82 15.15 -21.84
CA LYS A 24 -4.92 14.36 -22.70
C LYS A 24 -5.46 14.16 -24.12
N GLY A 25 -6.61 14.76 -24.45
CA GLY A 25 -7.24 14.69 -25.76
C GLY A 25 -7.97 13.37 -26.04
N PHE A 26 -8.48 12.71 -24.99
CA PHE A 26 -9.42 11.59 -25.16
C PHE A 26 -10.85 12.13 -25.17
N GLN A 27 -11.70 11.49 -25.97
CA GLN A 27 -13.14 11.58 -25.79
C GLN A 27 -13.54 10.65 -24.64
N VAL A 28 -14.22 11.18 -23.64
CA VAL A 28 -14.56 10.46 -22.42
C VAL A 28 -16.07 10.26 -22.30
N PHE A 29 -16.48 9.02 -22.04
CA PHE A 29 -17.86 8.63 -21.73
C PHE A 29 -17.91 8.14 -20.30
N ILE A 30 -18.61 8.86 -19.43
CA ILE A 30 -18.80 8.51 -18.02
C ILE A 30 -20.08 7.70 -17.88
N GLU A 31 -20.00 6.52 -17.25
CA GLU A 31 -21.13 5.61 -17.02
C GLU A 31 -22.03 5.48 -18.27
N PRO A 32 -21.46 5.10 -19.44
CA PRO A 32 -22.19 5.09 -20.70
C PRO A 32 -23.43 4.19 -20.63
N GLU A 33 -24.55 4.71 -21.14
CA GLU A 33 -25.78 3.92 -21.26
C GLU A 33 -25.57 2.71 -22.20
N ARG A 34 -26.25 1.60 -21.89
CA ARG A 34 -26.13 0.33 -22.63
C ARG A 34 -26.42 0.43 -24.13
N ASN A 35 -27.28 1.35 -24.53
CA ASN A 35 -27.63 1.62 -25.93
C ASN A 35 -26.48 2.29 -26.71
N LEU A 36 -25.53 2.93 -26.02
CA LEU A 36 -24.35 3.56 -26.60
C LEU A 36 -23.12 2.65 -26.58
N LEU A 37 -23.23 1.48 -25.94
CA LEU A 37 -22.16 0.49 -25.87
C LEU A 37 -22.12 -0.39 -27.13
N PRO A 38 -20.92 -0.74 -27.61
CA PRO A 38 -20.75 -1.81 -28.60
C PRO A 38 -21.38 -3.12 -28.12
N ASP A 39 -21.79 -3.98 -29.06
CA ASP A 39 -22.50 -5.24 -28.74
C ASP A 39 -21.77 -6.11 -27.73
N PHE A 40 -20.44 -6.20 -27.83
CA PHE A 40 -19.63 -6.99 -26.91
C PHE A 40 -19.57 -6.42 -25.47
N LEU A 41 -19.97 -5.17 -25.26
CA LEU A 41 -20.01 -4.50 -23.96
C LEU A 41 -21.42 -4.39 -23.36
N LYS A 42 -22.49 -4.77 -24.08
CA LYS A 42 -23.89 -4.59 -23.63
C LYS A 42 -24.23 -5.28 -22.30
N ASP A 43 -23.54 -6.37 -21.98
CA ASP A 43 -23.71 -7.11 -20.72
C ASP A 43 -22.95 -6.48 -19.55
N TYR A 44 -22.08 -5.51 -19.83
CA TYR A 44 -21.23 -4.83 -18.85
C TYR A 44 -21.71 -3.40 -18.61
N HIS A 45 -21.24 -2.82 -17.51
CA HIS A 45 -21.54 -1.44 -17.11
C HIS A 45 -20.24 -0.75 -16.69
N PRO A 46 -19.39 -0.39 -17.66
CA PRO A 46 -18.10 0.22 -17.36
C PRO A 46 -18.25 1.59 -16.73
N ASP A 47 -17.35 1.95 -15.82
CA ASP A 47 -17.35 3.27 -15.17
C ASP A 47 -16.95 4.37 -16.16
N LEU A 48 -15.95 4.11 -17.03
CA LEU A 48 -15.55 5.01 -18.11
C LEU A 48 -15.25 4.24 -19.41
N ILE A 49 -15.52 4.89 -20.54
CA ILE A 49 -14.92 4.54 -21.84
C ILE A 49 -14.17 5.75 -22.38
N LEU A 50 -12.92 5.55 -22.77
CA LEU A 50 -12.04 6.57 -23.33
C LEU A 50 -11.75 6.21 -24.79
N LYS A 51 -11.84 7.18 -25.69
CA LYS A 51 -11.54 7.00 -27.12
C LYS A 51 -10.52 8.03 -27.59
N LYS A 52 -9.49 7.60 -28.32
CA LYS A 52 -8.51 8.49 -28.97
C LYS A 52 -7.97 7.85 -30.24
N GLY A 53 -8.43 8.34 -31.39
CA GLY A 53 -8.18 7.67 -32.67
C GLY A 53 -8.75 6.25 -32.64
N GLU A 54 -7.96 5.27 -33.05
CA GLU A 54 -8.33 3.85 -32.99
C GLU A 54 -8.30 3.27 -31.57
N LEU A 55 -7.60 3.90 -30.62
CA LEU A 55 -7.43 3.37 -29.27
C LEU A 55 -8.69 3.60 -28.43
N ASN A 56 -9.22 2.51 -27.88
CA ASN A 56 -10.33 2.48 -26.95
C ASN A 56 -9.88 1.91 -25.60
N ILE A 57 -10.28 2.55 -24.50
CA ILE A 57 -9.93 2.11 -23.14
C ILE A 57 -11.20 2.00 -22.31
N VAL A 58 -11.43 0.85 -21.70
CA VAL A 58 -12.48 0.64 -20.69
C VAL A 58 -11.84 0.76 -19.33
N VAL A 59 -12.35 1.66 -18.49
CA VAL A 59 -11.83 1.87 -17.13
C VAL A 59 -12.85 1.46 -16.08
N GLU A 60 -12.40 0.71 -15.10
CA GLU A 60 -13.14 0.37 -13.88
C GLU A 60 -12.43 1.00 -12.68
N VAL A 61 -13.21 1.67 -11.83
CA VAL A 61 -12.72 2.40 -10.66
C VAL A 61 -13.24 1.72 -9.42
N LYS A 62 -12.34 1.13 -8.62
CA LYS A 62 -12.71 0.30 -7.46
C LYS A 62 -11.93 0.67 -6.20
N THR A 63 -12.45 0.31 -5.05
CA THR A 63 -11.77 0.37 -3.73
C THR A 63 -11.29 -1.02 -3.32
N SER A 64 -10.49 -1.13 -2.26
CA SER A 64 -10.15 -2.45 -1.70
C SER A 64 -11.36 -3.18 -1.12
N GLU A 65 -12.48 -2.49 -0.91
CA GLU A 65 -13.76 -3.08 -0.49
C GLU A 65 -14.49 -3.68 -1.70
N THR A 66 -14.61 -2.93 -2.79
CA THR A 66 -15.41 -3.33 -3.98
C THR A 66 -14.65 -4.19 -4.98
N ILE A 67 -13.30 -4.24 -4.91
CA ILE A 67 -12.48 -5.09 -5.80
C ILE A 67 -12.48 -6.57 -5.41
N LYS A 68 -12.79 -6.91 -4.15
CA LYS A 68 -12.64 -8.28 -3.64
C LYS A 68 -13.59 -9.24 -4.35
N ASN A 69 -13.04 -10.35 -4.84
CA ASN A 69 -13.77 -11.45 -5.48
C ASN A 69 -14.67 -11.04 -6.68
N SER A 70 -14.30 -9.98 -7.41
CA SER A 70 -15.05 -9.59 -8.59
C SER A 70 -14.72 -10.47 -9.80
N GLN A 71 -15.50 -11.55 -9.97
CA GLN A 71 -15.51 -12.37 -11.18
C GLN A 71 -15.80 -11.51 -12.42
N TYR A 72 -16.67 -10.51 -12.27
CA TYR A 72 -16.98 -9.50 -13.28
C TYR A 72 -15.72 -8.82 -13.85
N LEU A 73 -14.80 -8.34 -13.00
CA LEU A 73 -13.58 -7.66 -13.47
C LEU A 73 -12.66 -8.60 -14.26
N LYS A 74 -12.60 -9.88 -13.88
CA LYS A 74 -11.78 -10.88 -14.59
C LYS A 74 -12.35 -11.14 -15.98
N GLU A 75 -13.66 -11.36 -16.07
CA GLU A 75 -14.35 -11.63 -17.33
C GLU A 75 -14.28 -10.42 -18.26
N LEU A 76 -14.54 -9.22 -17.75
CA LEU A 76 -14.44 -7.98 -18.51
C LEU A 76 -13.01 -7.75 -19.03
N SER A 77 -12.00 -7.90 -18.17
CA SER A 77 -10.60 -7.74 -18.58
C SER A 77 -10.19 -8.73 -19.67
N ALA A 78 -10.57 -10.01 -19.53
CA ALA A 78 -10.25 -11.04 -20.52
C ALA A 78 -10.91 -10.74 -21.87
N LYS A 79 -12.18 -10.33 -21.86
CA LYS A 79 -12.93 -9.98 -23.06
C LYS A 79 -12.31 -8.77 -23.76
N ILE A 80 -12.05 -7.69 -23.03
CA ILE A 80 -11.50 -6.44 -23.61
C ILE A 80 -10.09 -6.63 -24.15
N ASN A 81 -9.21 -7.35 -23.45
CA ASN A 81 -7.85 -7.57 -23.91
C ASN A 81 -7.75 -8.51 -25.13
N SER A 82 -8.82 -9.22 -25.47
CA SER A 82 -8.88 -10.05 -26.69
C SER A 82 -9.21 -9.25 -27.96
N LEU A 83 -9.60 -7.98 -27.82
CA LEU A 83 -10.04 -7.13 -28.93
C LEU A 83 -8.91 -6.20 -29.40
N GLU A 84 -8.73 -6.11 -30.71
CA GLU A 84 -7.75 -5.20 -31.30
C GLU A 84 -8.12 -3.73 -31.01
N ASN A 85 -7.12 -2.92 -30.66
CA ASN A 85 -7.27 -1.52 -30.28
C ASN A 85 -8.09 -1.24 -29.01
N TRP A 86 -8.42 -2.26 -28.20
CA TRP A 86 -9.07 -2.11 -26.91
C TRP A 86 -8.12 -2.42 -25.75
N LYS A 87 -8.25 -1.68 -24.65
CA LYS A 87 -7.51 -1.90 -23.41
C LYS A 87 -8.42 -1.83 -22.20
N PHE A 88 -8.15 -2.68 -21.22
CA PHE A 88 -8.80 -2.60 -19.92
C PHE A 88 -7.88 -1.95 -18.88
N GLU A 89 -8.37 -0.95 -18.16
CA GLU A 89 -7.64 -0.28 -17.08
C GLU A 89 -8.43 -0.38 -15.76
N LEU A 90 -7.79 -0.90 -14.71
CA LEU A 90 -8.37 -0.97 -13.38
C LEU A 90 -7.71 0.06 -12.47
N VAL A 91 -8.47 1.06 -12.04
CA VAL A 91 -7.99 2.10 -11.12
C VAL A 91 -8.47 1.82 -9.70
N ILE A 92 -7.53 1.60 -8.79
CA ILE A 92 -7.82 1.36 -7.39
C ILE A 92 -7.70 2.69 -6.62
N THR A 93 -8.81 3.18 -6.07
CA THR A 93 -8.91 4.51 -5.45
C THR A 93 -8.56 4.55 -3.97
N ASN A 94 -8.30 3.38 -3.37
CA ASN A 94 -7.78 3.31 -2.01
C ASN A 94 -6.46 4.09 -1.89
N PRO A 95 -6.11 4.60 -0.71
CA PRO A 95 -4.82 5.20 -0.51
C PRO A 95 -3.83 4.04 -0.54
N ARG A 96 -3.36 3.66 -1.73
CA ARG A 96 -1.92 3.49 -1.87
C ARG A 96 -1.41 4.87 -1.53
N VAL A 97 -0.80 5.00 -0.35
CA VAL A 97 -0.10 6.22 0.07
C VAL A 97 0.56 6.78 -1.18
N LYS A 98 0.04 7.90 -1.71
CA LYS A 98 0.60 8.58 -2.90
C LYS A 98 1.90 9.20 -2.40
N ASP A 99 2.92 8.37 -2.27
CA ASP A 99 4.22 8.68 -1.71
C ASP A 99 5.11 9.42 -2.72
N ASN A 100 4.52 10.09 -3.70
CA ASN A 100 5.24 10.66 -4.85
C ASN A 100 5.30 12.19 -4.85
N LEU A 101 4.68 12.88 -3.89
CA LEU A 101 4.76 14.36 -3.83
C LEU A 101 5.66 14.89 -2.70
N ILE A 102 6.09 14.03 -1.76
CA ILE A 102 6.89 14.45 -0.59
C ILE A 102 8.32 13.84 -0.61
N ASN A 103 8.58 12.83 -1.43
CA ASN A 103 9.71 11.90 -1.27
C ASN A 103 11.05 12.30 -1.90
N ASN A 104 11.25 13.55 -2.34
CA ASN A 104 12.58 14.03 -2.76
C ASN A 104 13.23 15.00 -1.74
N LYS A 105 12.65 15.18 -0.55
CA LYS A 105 13.20 16.08 0.50
C LYS A 105 13.65 15.42 1.79
N PHE A 106 13.36 14.13 2.00
CA PHE A 106 13.71 13.43 3.24
C PHE A 106 14.86 12.46 2.99
N GLN A 107 15.99 12.71 3.64
CA GLN A 107 17.15 11.83 3.64
C GLN A 107 16.89 10.66 4.61
N GLU A 108 17.17 9.43 4.16
CA GLU A 108 17.12 8.26 5.05
C GLU A 108 18.21 8.37 6.12
N PHE A 109 17.93 7.87 7.33
CA PHE A 109 18.94 7.81 8.39
C PHE A 109 20.13 6.94 7.94
N SER A 110 21.35 7.42 8.21
CA SER A 110 22.55 6.60 8.07
C SER A 110 22.58 5.49 9.14
N LEU A 111 23.32 4.40 8.92
CA LEU A 111 23.45 3.33 9.92
C LEU A 111 23.94 3.84 11.28
N ILE A 112 24.90 4.78 11.26
CA ILE A 112 25.44 5.44 12.46
C ILE A 112 24.34 6.25 13.17
N GLU A 113 23.48 6.91 12.40
CA GLU A 113 22.37 7.68 12.96
C GLU A 113 21.30 6.77 13.58
N ILE A 114 20.96 5.64 12.93
CA ILE A 114 20.04 4.65 13.48
C ILE A 114 20.61 4.10 14.81
N GLU A 115 21.89 3.72 14.83
CA GLU A 115 22.57 3.20 16.02
C GLU A 115 22.58 4.21 17.18
N ASN A 116 22.95 5.47 16.90
CA ASN A 116 22.94 6.54 17.90
C ASN A 116 21.53 6.80 18.47
N ARG A 117 20.51 6.76 17.62
CA ARG A 117 19.11 6.94 18.05
C ARG A 117 18.59 5.74 18.83
N LEU A 118 18.99 4.53 18.46
CA LEU A 118 18.62 3.30 19.15
C LEU A 118 19.23 3.23 20.55
N ASN A 119 20.48 3.68 20.71
CA ASN A 119 21.13 3.83 22.02
C ASN A 119 20.36 4.81 22.93
N LYS A 120 19.85 5.92 22.36
CA LYS A 120 19.01 6.87 23.12
C LYS A 120 17.72 6.22 23.58
N VAL A 121 17.03 5.49 22.70
CA VAL A 121 15.79 4.78 23.06
C VAL A 121 16.05 3.82 24.20
N SER A 122 17.07 2.97 24.07
CA SER A 122 17.40 1.92 25.05
C SER A 122 17.76 2.47 26.43
N ASN A 123 18.43 3.63 26.48
CA ASN A 123 18.85 4.26 27.74
C ASN A 123 17.77 5.12 28.40
N SER A 124 16.64 5.39 27.73
CA SER A 124 15.64 6.35 28.20
C SER A 124 14.24 5.75 28.40
N ILE A 125 14.08 4.44 28.27
CA ILE A 125 12.76 3.76 28.37
C ILE A 125 12.10 4.07 29.71
N ASP A 126 10.93 4.70 29.68
CA ASP A 126 10.02 4.78 30.81
C ASP A 126 9.07 3.57 30.79
N LYS A 127 9.16 2.71 31.81
CA LYS A 127 8.34 1.50 31.92
C LYS A 127 6.86 1.79 32.10
N ASN A 128 6.49 2.99 32.54
CA ASN A 128 5.11 3.41 32.73
C ASN A 128 4.53 4.09 31.48
N PHE A 129 5.35 4.34 30.45
CA PHE A 129 4.92 5.04 29.25
C PHE A 129 5.67 4.53 28.01
N LEU A 130 5.36 3.30 27.61
CA LEU A 130 6.11 2.56 26.58
C LEU A 130 5.77 2.97 25.14
N GLU A 131 4.57 3.50 24.89
CA GLU A 131 4.06 3.77 23.56
C GLU A 131 4.94 4.71 22.72
N PRO A 132 5.44 5.85 23.25
CA PRO A 132 6.31 6.73 22.48
C PRO A 132 7.64 6.05 22.12
N TYR A 133 8.22 5.29 23.04
CA TYR A 133 9.46 4.55 22.81
C TYR A 133 9.25 3.44 21.78
N PHE A 134 8.11 2.76 21.83
CA PHE A 134 7.74 1.76 20.86
C PHE A 134 7.56 2.36 19.47
N LEU A 135 6.84 3.47 19.33
CA LEU A 135 6.71 4.16 18.05
C LEU A 135 8.07 4.61 17.51
N TYR A 136 8.94 5.10 18.38
CA TYR A 136 10.25 5.54 17.95
C TYR A 136 11.13 4.36 17.53
N ALA A 137 11.18 3.29 18.33
CA ALA A 137 11.87 2.04 17.97
C ALA A 137 11.33 1.42 16.68
N TRP A 138 10.01 1.48 16.44
CA TRP A 138 9.40 1.03 15.19
C TRP A 138 9.91 1.82 13.97
N SER A 139 10.06 3.13 14.10
CA SER A 139 10.63 3.95 13.02
C SER A 139 12.09 3.58 12.69
N LEU A 140 12.88 3.22 13.71
CA LEU A 140 14.27 2.77 13.55
C LEU A 140 14.34 1.35 12.96
N PHE A 141 13.42 0.46 13.37
CA PHE A 141 13.23 -0.84 12.76
C PHE A 141 12.89 -0.72 11.26
N GLU A 142 11.96 0.16 10.88
CA GLU A 142 11.62 0.38 9.47
C GLU A 142 12.82 0.91 8.67
N ALA A 143 13.63 1.80 9.26
CA ALA A 143 14.83 2.32 8.62
C ALA A 143 15.90 1.24 8.42
N SER A 144 16.19 0.44 9.45
CA SER A 144 17.16 -0.68 9.35
C SER A 144 16.66 -1.78 8.42
N SER A 145 15.37 -2.09 8.42
CA SER A 145 14.74 -3.05 7.50
C SER A 145 14.91 -2.65 6.04
N ARG A 146 14.74 -1.37 5.71
CA ARG A 146 15.01 -0.86 4.35
C ARG A 146 16.49 -0.96 4.00
N ALA A 147 17.38 -0.69 4.96
CA ALA A 147 18.81 -0.77 4.76
C ALA A 147 19.29 -2.22 4.50
N ILE A 148 18.82 -3.21 5.28
CA ILE A 148 19.19 -4.62 5.09
C ILE A 148 18.60 -5.19 3.81
N LEU A 149 17.35 -4.87 3.47
CA LEU A 149 16.75 -5.27 2.19
C LEU A 149 17.51 -4.69 1.01
N LYS A 150 18.02 -3.46 1.12
CA LYS A 150 18.84 -2.85 0.07
C LYS A 150 20.20 -3.54 -0.08
N ALA A 151 20.80 -3.95 1.04
CA ALA A 151 22.08 -4.65 1.03
C ALA A 151 21.95 -6.06 0.46
N ASP A 152 20.95 -6.82 0.90
CA ASP A 152 20.73 -8.22 0.49
C ASP A 152 20.08 -8.34 -0.90
N GLN A 153 19.10 -7.48 -1.21
CA GLN A 153 18.31 -7.52 -2.45
C GLN A 153 18.23 -6.15 -3.14
N PRO A 154 19.25 -5.75 -3.93
CA PRO A 154 19.30 -4.42 -4.57
C PRO A 154 18.11 -4.08 -5.50
N LYS A 155 17.40 -5.12 -5.98
CA LYS A 155 16.22 -5.05 -6.87
C LYS A 155 14.88 -5.09 -6.13
N ALA A 156 14.87 -5.28 -4.81
CA ALA A 156 13.63 -5.30 -4.03
C ALA A 156 12.90 -3.94 -4.08
N GLU A 157 11.58 -3.98 -4.01
CA GLU A 157 10.73 -2.78 -4.03
C GLU A 157 10.96 -1.95 -2.76
N ARG A 158 11.34 -0.68 -2.93
CA ARG A 158 11.89 0.17 -1.85
C ARG A 158 10.85 0.96 -1.06
N LYS A 159 9.63 1.06 -1.59
CA LYS A 159 8.57 1.94 -1.04
C LYS A 159 7.35 1.12 -0.65
N LEU A 160 7.51 0.42 0.46
CA LEU A 160 6.47 -0.45 0.99
C LEU A 160 5.84 0.17 2.22
N ASN A 161 4.53 -0.03 2.35
CA ASN A 161 3.88 0.15 3.62
C ASN A 161 4.50 -0.84 4.66
N PRO A 162 4.33 -0.57 5.97
CA PRO A 162 4.98 -1.35 7.03
C PRO A 162 4.70 -2.86 6.93
N THR A 163 3.47 -3.24 6.60
CA THR A 163 3.06 -4.65 6.44
C THR A 163 3.74 -5.32 5.26
N ALA A 164 3.87 -4.62 4.14
CA ALA A 164 4.55 -5.14 2.96
C ALA A 164 6.07 -5.26 3.18
N ASN A 165 6.67 -4.36 3.97
CA ASN A 165 8.07 -4.46 4.40
C ASN A 165 8.33 -5.74 5.20
N ILE A 166 7.49 -6.02 6.23
CA ILE A 166 7.58 -7.25 7.04
C ILE A 166 7.44 -8.51 6.17
N LYS A 167 6.53 -8.48 5.19
CA LYS A 167 6.35 -9.59 4.25
C LYS A 167 7.59 -9.82 3.39
N GLN A 168 8.26 -8.77 2.93
CA GLN A 168 9.49 -8.91 2.15
C GLN A 168 10.63 -9.47 2.98
N LEU A 169 10.84 -8.99 4.22
CA LEU A 169 11.84 -9.56 5.13
C LEU A 169 11.66 -11.08 5.27
N TYR A 170 10.42 -11.55 5.41
CA TYR A 170 10.14 -12.98 5.47
C TYR A 170 10.33 -13.69 4.13
N SER A 171 9.86 -13.10 3.03
CA SER A 171 9.95 -13.71 1.69
C SER A 171 11.39 -13.89 1.22
N TYR A 172 12.29 -12.99 1.62
CA TYR A 172 13.71 -13.06 1.34
C TYR A 172 14.52 -13.83 2.39
N GLY A 173 13.86 -14.36 3.44
CA GLY A 173 14.54 -15.18 4.45
C GLY A 173 15.36 -14.41 5.49
N ILE A 174 15.30 -13.07 5.50
CA ILE A 174 15.97 -12.21 6.48
C ILE A 174 15.39 -12.44 7.89
N ILE A 175 14.11 -12.75 7.99
CA ILE A 175 13.46 -13.13 9.25
C ILE A 175 12.76 -14.49 9.14
N GLY A 176 12.73 -15.22 10.26
CA GLY A 176 12.00 -16.48 10.38
C GLY A 176 10.49 -16.29 10.59
N ARG A 177 9.75 -17.40 10.52
CA ARG A 177 8.29 -17.43 10.71
C ARG A 177 7.84 -16.88 12.06
N ILE A 178 8.55 -17.20 13.14
CA ILE A 178 8.23 -16.73 14.50
C ILE A 178 8.30 -15.21 14.58
N ASP A 179 9.33 -14.61 13.97
CA ASP A 179 9.51 -13.16 13.94
C ASP A 179 8.52 -12.48 13.01
N TYR A 180 8.19 -13.10 11.88
CA TYR A 180 7.14 -12.62 10.99
C TYR A 180 5.77 -12.55 11.68
N GLU A 181 5.34 -13.61 12.37
CA GLU A 181 4.08 -13.64 13.10
C GLU A 181 4.06 -12.60 14.23
N TRP A 182 5.18 -12.46 14.96
CA TRP A 182 5.33 -11.48 16.02
C TRP A 182 5.32 -10.03 15.51
N LEU A 183 6.04 -9.72 14.43
CA LEU A 183 6.07 -8.38 13.81
C LEU A 183 4.69 -7.96 13.31
N ASN A 184 3.93 -8.89 12.71
CA ASN A 184 2.54 -8.61 12.31
C ASN A 184 1.66 -8.25 13.50
N LYS A 185 1.80 -8.97 14.62
CA LYS A 185 1.05 -8.69 15.86
C LYS A 185 1.36 -7.30 16.39
N ILE A 186 2.64 -6.95 16.56
CA ILE A 186 3.00 -5.63 17.12
C ILE A 186 2.76 -4.49 16.11
N SER A 187 2.78 -4.76 14.81
CA SER A 187 2.38 -3.80 13.78
C SER A 187 0.91 -3.38 13.92
N GLN A 188 0.03 -4.31 14.28
CA GLN A 188 -1.36 -3.99 14.61
C GLN A 188 -1.42 -3.06 15.83
N ILE A 189 -0.66 -3.34 16.89
CA ILE A 189 -0.57 -2.48 18.09
C ILE A 189 -0.13 -1.06 17.70
N ARG A 190 0.92 -0.95 16.87
CA ARG A 190 1.41 0.33 16.34
C ARG A 190 0.32 1.12 15.65
N ASN A 191 -0.52 0.48 14.83
CA ASN A 191 -1.63 1.16 14.17
C ASN A 191 -2.67 1.68 15.17
N HIS A 192 -3.01 0.90 16.20
CA HIS A 192 -3.94 1.37 17.25
C HIS A 192 -3.39 2.58 17.99
N ILE A 193 -2.10 2.57 18.36
CA ILE A 193 -1.44 3.69 19.04
C ILE A 193 -1.47 4.95 18.15
N VAL A 194 -1.05 4.84 16.89
CA VAL A 194 -1.02 5.98 15.95
C VAL A 194 -2.43 6.55 15.70
N HIS A 195 -3.46 5.70 15.69
CA HIS A 195 -4.84 6.13 15.49
C HIS A 195 -5.56 6.52 16.80
N GLY A 196 -4.88 6.48 17.95
CA GLY A 196 -5.45 6.90 19.24
C GLY A 196 -6.59 6.00 19.74
N HIS A 197 -6.63 4.74 19.32
CA HIS A 197 -7.64 3.78 19.78
C HIS A 197 -7.30 3.26 21.19
N SER A 198 -8.31 3.12 22.05
CA SER A 198 -8.13 2.52 23.38
C SER A 198 -7.81 1.02 23.27
N ILE A 199 -6.68 0.62 23.85
CA ILE A 199 -6.16 -0.73 23.76
C ILE A 199 -6.54 -1.52 25.02
N GLN A 200 -7.79 -1.99 25.13
CA GLN A 200 -8.23 -2.74 26.33
C GLN A 200 -7.61 -4.14 26.49
N LYS A 201 -6.89 -4.67 25.48
CA LYS A 201 -6.42 -6.08 25.49
C LYS A 201 -5.08 -6.37 24.78
N SER A 202 -4.38 -5.36 24.28
CA SER A 202 -3.14 -5.56 23.49
C SER A 202 -2.09 -4.48 23.74
N GLU A 203 -1.80 -4.21 25.01
CA GLU A 203 -0.72 -3.29 25.40
C GLU A 203 0.64 -3.81 24.91
N ILE A 204 1.47 -2.88 24.44
CA ILE A 204 2.87 -3.17 24.15
C ILE A 204 3.58 -3.46 25.48
N LYS A 205 4.35 -4.55 25.53
CA LYS A 205 5.11 -4.91 26.73
C LYS A 205 6.57 -4.52 26.57
N GLU A 206 7.26 -4.29 27.68
CA GLU A 206 8.70 -4.01 27.70
C GLU A 206 9.50 -5.08 26.91
N LYS A 207 9.10 -6.36 27.01
CA LYS A 207 9.71 -7.45 26.24
C LYS A 207 9.56 -7.31 24.72
N ASP A 208 8.46 -6.74 24.25
CA ASP A 208 8.20 -6.53 22.82
C ASP A 208 9.04 -5.36 22.32
N LEU A 209 9.14 -4.28 23.09
CA LEU A 209 10.04 -3.16 22.80
C LEU A 209 11.51 -3.63 22.76
N ASN A 210 11.96 -4.35 23.78
CA ASN A 210 13.33 -4.86 23.86
C ASN A 210 13.64 -5.85 22.72
N LYS A 211 12.68 -6.69 22.32
CA LYS A 211 12.86 -7.58 21.17
C LYS A 211 12.99 -6.79 19.87
N LEU A 212 12.21 -5.72 19.68
CA LEU A 212 12.29 -4.86 18.50
C LEU A 212 13.62 -4.11 18.42
N ILE A 213 14.11 -3.63 19.55
CA ILE A 213 15.44 -3.00 19.66
C ILE A 213 16.53 -3.98 19.25
N ARG A 214 16.57 -5.19 19.84
CA ARG A 214 17.55 -6.22 19.51
C ARG A 214 17.54 -6.59 18.02
N MET A 215 16.35 -6.79 17.45
CA MET A 215 16.23 -7.08 16.01
C MET A 215 16.78 -5.93 15.14
N THR A 216 16.56 -4.68 15.55
CA THR A 216 17.13 -3.51 14.87
C THR A 216 18.65 -3.48 14.97
N GLU A 217 19.22 -3.82 16.14
CA GLU A 217 20.67 -3.94 16.33
C GLU A 217 21.26 -5.03 15.44
N ASP A 218 20.60 -6.19 15.36
CA ASP A 218 21.06 -7.33 14.58
C ASP A 218 21.06 -7.00 13.08
N PHE A 219 20.02 -6.31 12.58
CA PHE A 219 20.01 -5.82 11.19
C PHE A 219 21.16 -4.83 10.92
N ILE A 220 21.46 -3.93 11.85
CA ILE A 220 22.57 -2.98 11.68
C ILE A 220 23.92 -3.72 11.65
N LYS A 221 24.10 -4.74 12.51
CA LYS A 221 25.32 -5.55 12.55
C LYS A 221 25.54 -6.36 11.27
N GLU A 222 24.46 -6.89 10.68
CA GLU A 222 24.54 -7.69 9.46
C GLU A 222 24.92 -6.87 8.22
N ILE A 223 24.64 -5.56 8.22
CA ILE A 223 25.00 -4.65 7.13
C ILE A 223 26.46 -4.15 7.24
N LYS A 224 27.04 -4.12 8.44
CA LYS A 224 28.40 -3.63 8.72
C LYS A 224 29.46 -4.65 8.31
#